data_AF-D3GC06-F1
#
_entry.id   AF-D3GC06-F1
#
_cell.length_a   1.000
_cell.length_b   1.000
_cell.length_c   1.000
_cell.angle_alpha   90.00
_cell.angle_beta   90.00
_cell.angle_gamma   90.00
#
_symmetry.space_group_name_H-M   'P 1'
#
loop_
_entity.id
_entity.type
_entity.pdbx_description
1 polymer ?
#
loop_
_entity_poly.entity_id
_entity_poly.type
_entity_poly.pdbx_seq_one_letter_code
_entity_poly.pdbx_strand_id
1 'polypeptide(L)' 'MPRKFDPWPVFFRREFNRNWPFLVGFGITGAVITKFSLGLTEEDAKNSKFVQRHKN' A
#
# COMPACT_ATOMS: atom_id res chain seq x y z
N MET A 1 20.26 12.27 -38.05
CA MET A 1 19.12 11.36 -37.73
C MET A 1 18.07 12.17 -36.99
N PRO A 2 16.79 12.16 -37.38
CA PRO A 2 15.77 12.91 -36.63
C PRO A 2 15.64 12.33 -35.22
N ARG A 3 15.56 13.19 -34.19
CA ARG A 3 15.23 12.73 -32.82
C ARG A 3 13.83 12.13 -32.87
N LYS A 4 13.72 10.82 -32.65
CA LYS A 4 12.42 10.17 -32.47
C LYS A 4 11.83 10.69 -31.16
N PHE A 5 10.59 11.17 -31.22
CA PHE A 5 9.86 11.58 -30.04
C PHE A 5 9.69 10.38 -29.11
N ASP A 6 10.11 10.51 -27.85
CA ASP A 6 9.81 9.54 -26.81
C ASP A 6 8.60 10.04 -26.00
N PRO A 7 7.44 9.37 -26.11
CA PRO A 7 6.24 9.76 -25.39
C PRO A 7 6.32 9.49 -23.89
N TRP A 8 7.15 8.54 -23.44
CA TRP A 8 7.15 8.05 -22.07
C TRP A 8 7.42 9.12 -21.01
N PRO A 9 8.43 10.00 -21.15
CA PRO A 9 8.67 11.05 -20.17
C PRO A 9 7.49 12.02 -20.04
N VAL A 10 6.77 12.28 -21.14
CA VAL A 10 5.61 13.18 -21.15
C VAL A 10 4.42 12.53 -20.44
N PHE A 11 4.16 11.26 -20.71
CA PHE A 11 3.10 10.50 -20.03
C PHE A 11 3.39 10.33 -18.55
N PHE A 12 4.60 9.92 -18.17
CA PHE A 12 4.98 9.79 -16.77
C PHE A 12 4.87 11.12 -16.04
N ARG A 13 5.38 12.22 -16.61
CA ARG A 13 5.29 13.53 -15.94
C ARG A 13 3.83 13.98 -15.75
N ARG A 14 2.98 13.76 -16.76
CA ARG A 14 1.56 14.12 -16.68
C ARG A 14 0.79 13.24 -15.69
N GLU A 15 0.97 11.93 -15.77
CA GLU A 15 0.22 10.98 -14.95
C GLU A 15 0.71 10.97 -13.51
N PHE A 16 2.03 11.06 -13.30
CA PHE A 16 2.61 11.22 -11.98
C PHE A 16 2.14 12.51 -11.31
N ASN A 17 2.12 13.66 -12.01
CA ASN A 17 1.62 14.91 -11.44
C ASN A 17 0.16 14.82 -10.94
N ARG A 18 -0.67 13.96 -11.53
CA ARG A 18 -2.06 13.77 -11.11
C ARG A 18 -2.24 12.67 -10.06
N ASN A 19 -1.49 11.57 -10.18
CA ASN A 19 -1.74 10.36 -9.40
C ASN A 19 -0.69 10.13 -8.30
N TRP A 20 0.37 10.94 -8.19
CA TRP A 20 1.35 10.79 -7.11
C TRP A 20 0.74 10.81 -5.70
N PRO A 21 -0.32 11.59 -5.38
CA PRO A 21 -0.91 11.55 -4.04
C PRO A 21 -1.54 10.20 -3.73
N PHE A 22 -2.05 9.49 -4.76
CA PHE A 22 -2.59 8.15 -4.60
C PHE A 22 -1.50 7.14 -4.25
N LEU A 23 -0.34 7.20 -4.92
CA LEU A 23 0.79 6.32 -4.62
C LEU A 23 1.35 6.57 -3.21
N VAL A 24 1.45 7.85 -2.81
CA VAL A 24 1.87 8.22 -1.45
C VAL A 24 0.84 7.73 -0.42
N GLY A 25 -0.44 7.97 -0.65
CA GLY A 25 -1.52 7.49 0.22
C GLY A 25 -1.51 5.97 0.35
N PHE A 26 -1.39 5.26 -0.76
CA PHE A 26 -1.27 3.80 -0.79
C PHE A 26 -0.06 3.30 0.02
N GLY A 27 1.10 3.93 -0.15
CA GLY A 27 2.31 3.61 0.60
C GLY A 27 2.15 3.82 2.11
N ILE A 28 1.55 4.95 2.52
CA ILE A 28 1.29 5.26 3.93
C ILE A 28 0.30 4.24 4.52
N THR A 29 -0.82 3.98 3.86
CA THR A 29 -1.82 3.01 4.32
C THR A 29 -1.22 1.62 4.43
N GLY A 30 -0.42 1.19 3.45
CA GLY A 30 0.31 -0.07 3.49
C GLY A 30 1.23 -0.16 4.71
N ALA A 31 2.06 0.87 4.93
CA ALA A 31 2.96 0.91 6.09
C ALA A 31 2.20 0.84 7.42
N VAL A 32 1.10 1.57 7.56
CA VAL A 32 0.27 1.57 8.76
C VAL A 32 -0.33 0.18 9.01
N ILE A 33 -0.97 -0.41 8.01
CA ILE A 33 -1.55 -1.76 8.12
C ILE A 33 -0.47 -2.78 8.46
N THR A 34 0.67 -2.75 7.79
CA THR A 34 1.79 -3.65 8.08
C THR A 34 2.28 -3.50 9.52
N LYS A 35 2.41 -2.28 10.02
CA LYS A 35 2.81 -2.05 11.42
C LYS A 35 1.79 -2.61 12.40
N PHE A 36 0.49 -2.42 12.16
CA PHE A 36 -0.55 -3.00 13.00
C PHE A 36 -0.54 -4.53 12.93
N SER A 37 -0.44 -5.11 11.73
CA SER A 37 -0.40 -6.56 11.54
C SER A 37 0.81 -7.20 12.22
N LEU A 38 2.00 -6.59 12.12
CA LEU A 38 3.21 -7.06 12.80
C LEU A 38 3.16 -6.90 14.32
N GLY A 39 2.32 -5.98 14.82
CA GLY A 39 2.10 -5.78 16.25
C GLY A 39 1.13 -6.78 16.88
N LEU A 40 0.47 -7.64 16.10
CA LEU A 40 -0.44 -8.65 16.62
C LEU A 40 0.34 -9.80 17.28
N THR A 41 0.05 -10.05 18.54
CA THR A 41 0.70 -11.10 19.33
C THR A 41 -0.23 -12.29 19.58
N GLU A 42 0.33 -13.39 20.08
CA GLU A 42 -0.47 -14.54 20.51
C GLU A 42 -1.42 -14.20 21.67
N GLU A 43 -1.08 -13.22 22.51
CA GLU A 43 -1.93 -12.77 23.60
C GLU A 43 -3.19 -12.07 23.07
N ASP A 44 -3.05 -11.26 22.03
CA ASP A 44 -4.19 -10.63 21.34
C ASP A 44 -5.10 -11.68 20.69
N ALA A 45 -4.51 -12.73 20.10
CA ALA A 45 -5.25 -13.84 19.53
C ALA A 45 -6.01 -14.63 20.62
N LYS A 46 -5.40 -14.85 21.79
CA LYS A 46 -6.05 -15.50 22.94
C LYS A 46 -7.20 -14.68 23.49
N ASN A 47 -7.13 -13.35 23.46
CA ASN A 47 -8.19 -12.45 23.95
C ASN A 47 -9.26 -12.13 22.90
N SER A 48 -9.04 -12.50 21.64
CA SER A 48 -9.97 -12.24 20.55
C SER A 48 -11.16 -13.21 20.54
N LYS A 49 -12.36 -12.67 20.80
CA LYS A 49 -13.63 -13.43 20.69
C LYS A 49 -13.81 -14.08 19.31
N PHE A 50 -13.31 -13.43 18.26
CA PHE A 50 -13.37 -13.95 16.89
C PHE A 50 -12.47 -15.19 16.74
N VAL A 51 -11.20 -15.10 17.12
CA VAL A 51 -10.25 -16.22 17.03
C VAL A 51 -10.73 -17.41 17.84
N GLN A 52 -11.22 -17.17 19.06
CA GLN A 52 -11.77 -18.24 19.90
C GLN A 52 -12.97 -18.94 19.26
N ARG A 53 -13.88 -18.20 18.61
CA ARG A 53 -15.07 -18.76 17.98
C ARG A 53 -14.77 -19.58 16.71
N HIS A 54 -13.64 -19.32 16.07
CA HIS A 54 -13.21 -19.98 14.82
C HIS A 54 -12.04 -20.96 15.03
N LYS A 55 -11.74 -21.31 16.28
CA LYS A 55 -10.74 -22.32 16.64
C LYS A 55 -11.40 -23.71 16.62
N ASN A 56 -11.63 -24.25 15.43
CA ASN A 56 -12.06 -25.63 15.23
C ASN A 56 -10.86 -26.59 15.31
#